data_AF-A0A3C0FUQ3-F1
#
_entry.id   AF-A0A3C0FUQ3-F1
#
_cell.length_a   1.000
_cell.length_b   1.000
_cell.length_c   1.000
_cell.angle_alpha   90.00
_cell.angle_beta   90.00
_cell.angle_gamma   90.00
#
_symmetry.space_group_name_H-M   'P 1'
#
loop_
_entity.id
_entity.type
_entity.pdbx_description
1 polymer ?
#
loop_
_entity_poly.entity_id
_entity_poly.type
_entity_poly.pdbx_seq_one_letter_code
_entity_poly.pdbx_strand_id
1 'polypeptide(L)'
;FGRTYQVIAQADKPYRSSPDDILRLQTRNADGDMVPLGSVLSVSETFGPDTAMRYNAFRSADLNGNAAPGYSSGEAQAAITKILDETLPPG
;
A
#
# COMPACT_ATOMS: atom_id res chain seq x y z
N PHE A 1 -16.78 13.20 -35.39
CA PHE A 1 -16.09 11.90 -35.55
C PHE A 1 -14.70 12.03 -34.94
N GLY A 2 -14.33 11.13 -34.03
CA GLY A 2 -13.00 11.12 -33.40
C GLY A 2 -13.04 10.48 -32.02
N ARG A 3 -12.87 9.15 -31.95
CA ARG A 3 -12.59 8.48 -30.68
C ARG A 3 -11.08 8.49 -30.50
N THR A 4 -10.60 9.17 -29.47
CA THR A 4 -9.20 9.13 -29.04
C THR A 4 -9.01 7.91 -28.15
N TYR A 5 -7.98 7.11 -28.42
CA TYR A 5 -7.65 5.92 -27.63
C TYR A 5 -6.32 6.12 -26.93
N GLN A 6 -6.22 5.60 -25.71
CA GLN A 6 -4.97 5.53 -24.96
C GLN A 6 -4.21 4.26 -25.37
N VAL A 7 -2.92 4.41 -25.65
CA VAL A 7 -2.00 3.29 -25.91
C VAL A 7 -1.05 3.17 -24.72
N ILE A 8 -0.98 1.98 -24.13
CA ILE A 8 -0.08 1.66 -23.02
C ILE A 8 0.84 0.53 -23.47
N ALA A 9 2.15 0.76 -23.42
CA ALA A 9 3.14 -0.29 -23.59
C ALA A 9 3.42 -0.96 -22.24
N GLN A 10 3.32 -2.28 -22.18
CA GLN A 10 3.55 -3.05 -20.97
C GLN A 10 4.12 -4.42 -21.32
N ALA A 11 5.02 -4.94 -20.47
CA ALA A 11 5.51 -6.31 -20.59
C ALA A 11 4.36 -7.32 -20.38
N ASP A 12 4.42 -8.43 -21.13
CA ASP A 12 3.47 -9.54 -20.96
C ASP A 12 3.54 -10.08 -19.53
N LYS A 13 2.40 -10.61 -19.06
CA LYS A 13 2.21 -11.09 -17.68
C LYS A 13 3.36 -11.97 -17.16
N PRO A 14 3.88 -12.96 -17.91
CA PRO A 14 4.93 -13.86 -17.40
C PRO A 14 6.25 -13.15 -17.06
N TYR A 15 6.49 -11.95 -17.59
CA TYR A 15 7.71 -11.17 -17.37
C TYR A 15 7.56 -10.09 -16.29
N ARG A 16 6.47 -10.14 -15.51
CA ARG A 16 6.15 -9.19 -14.42
C ARG A 16 5.28 -9.81 -13.34
N SER A 17 5.37 -11.13 -13.17
CA SER A 17 4.56 -11.89 -12.22
C SER A 17 5.26 -12.05 -10.87
N SER A 18 6.59 -11.97 -10.83
CA SER A 18 7.41 -12.04 -9.63
C SER A 18 8.22 -10.76 -9.44
N PRO A 19 8.49 -10.33 -8.19
CA PRO A 19 9.45 -9.26 -7.92
C PRO A 19 10.79 -9.46 -8.62
N ASP A 20 11.29 -10.70 -8.72
CA ASP A 20 12.57 -11.03 -9.35
C ASP A 20 12.61 -10.73 -10.86
N ASP A 21 11.45 -10.62 -11.51
CA ASP A 21 11.38 -10.34 -12.94
C ASP A 21 12.00 -8.97 -13.28
N ILE A 22 12.02 -8.03 -12.32
CA ILE A 22 12.66 -6.71 -12.49
C ILE A 22 14.16 -6.83 -12.75
N LEU A 23 14.81 -7.85 -12.19
CA LEU A 23 16.26 -8.05 -12.30
C LEU A 23 16.68 -8.42 -13.72
N ARG A 24 15.75 -8.97 -14.51
CA ARG A 24 15.97 -9.39 -15.90
C ARG A 24 15.79 -8.26 -16.91
N LEU A 25 15.18 -7.14 -16.50
CA LEU A 25 15.04 -5.98 -17.36
C LEU A 25 16.42 -5.47 -17.77
N GLN A 26 16.57 -5.13 -19.04
CA GLN A 26 17.83 -4.71 -19.62
C GLN A 26 17.85 -3.19 -19.73
N THR A 27 18.93 -2.57 -19.28
CA THR A 27 19.20 -1.15 -19.51
C THR A 27 20.48 -0.98 -20.32
N ARG A 28 20.59 0.12 -21.06
CA ARG A 28 21.79 0.40 -21.84
C ARG A 28 22.84 1.07 -20.94
N ASN A 29 24.06 0.57 -20.94
CA ASN A 29 25.19 1.22 -20.27
C ASN A 29 25.76 2.37 -21.13
N ALA A 30 26.79 3.06 -20.62
CA ALA A 30 27.45 4.17 -21.34
C ALA A 30 28.14 3.73 -22.63
N ASP A 31 28.60 2.48 -22.71
CA ASP A 31 29.28 1.90 -23.87
C ASP A 31 28.29 1.39 -24.94
N GLY A 32 26.99 1.43 -24.64
CA GLY A 32 25.93 1.02 -25.55
C GLY A 32 25.49 -0.44 -25.39
N ASP A 33 26.07 -1.20 -24.46
CA ASP A 33 25.70 -2.59 -24.21
C ASP A 33 24.42 -2.68 -23.36
N MET A 34 23.64 -3.74 -23.58
CA MET A 34 22.48 -4.06 -22.75
C MET A 34 22.95 -4.85 -21.52
N VAL A 35 22.64 -4.33 -20.34
CA VAL A 35 23.03 -4.90 -19.05
C VAL A 35 21.78 -5.15 -18.19
N PRO A 36 21.64 -6.31 -17.53
CA PRO A 36 20.52 -6.58 -16.65
C PRO A 36 20.54 -5.64 -15.44
N LEU A 37 19.37 -5.16 -15.03
CA LEU A 37 19.22 -4.32 -13.83
C LEU A 37 19.71 -5.02 -12.56
N GLY A 38 19.62 -6.36 -12.49
CA GLY A 38 20.14 -7.12 -11.35
C GLY A 38 21.66 -7.07 -11.18
N SER A 39 22.41 -6.53 -12.13
CA SER A 39 23.85 -6.26 -11.96
C SER A 39 24.14 -5.05 -11.07
N VAL A 40 23.16 -4.16 -10.88
CA VAL A 40 23.31 -2.87 -10.17
C VAL A 40 22.25 -2.63 -9.08
N LEU A 41 21.25 -3.51 -8.96
CA LEU A 41 20.15 -3.41 -8.00
C LEU A 41 19.99 -4.68 -7.16
N SER A 42 19.47 -4.52 -5.95
CA SER A 42 19.02 -5.62 -5.08
C SER A 42 17.54 -5.45 -4.74
N VAL A 43 16.78 -6.55 -4.74
CA VAL A 43 15.36 -6.57 -4.36
C VAL A 43 15.22 -7.12 -2.95
N SER A 44 14.41 -6.45 -2.13
CA SER A 44 14.12 -6.87 -0.75
C SER A 44 12.63 -6.70 -0.47
N GLU A 45 12.01 -7.68 0.16
CA GLU A 45 10.63 -7.58 0.63
C GLU A 45 10.54 -6.70 1.88
N THR A 46 9.48 -5.89 1.96
CA THR A 46 9.19 -5.04 3.12
C THR A 46 7.68 -4.95 3.32
N PHE A 47 7.26 -4.52 4.51
CA PHE A 47 5.87 -4.35 4.87
C PHE A 47 5.51 -2.87 4.97
N GLY A 48 4.35 -2.51 4.44
CA GLY A 48 3.81 -1.17 4.51
C GLY A 48 2.28 -1.19 4.41
N PRO A 49 1.59 -0.14 4.89
CA PRO A 49 0.16 -0.04 4.73
C PRO A 49 -0.20 0.14 3.25
N ASP A 50 -1.16 -0.64 2.75
CA ASP A 50 -1.68 -0.52 1.38
C ASP A 50 -2.33 0.85 1.14
N THR A 51 -2.96 1.40 2.19
CA THR A 51 -3.48 2.77 2.21
C THR A 51 -3.10 3.48 3.50
N ALA A 52 -2.59 4.70 3.38
CA ALA A 52 -2.33 5.57 4.53
C ALA A 52 -3.57 6.42 4.80
N MET A 53 -4.47 5.93 5.65
CA MET A 53 -5.68 6.65 6.04
C MET A 53 -5.33 7.93 6.81
N ARG A 54 -6.06 9.00 6.51
CA ARG A 54 -5.91 10.29 7.18
C ARG A 54 -7.25 10.87 7.57
N TYR A 55 -7.32 11.45 8.76
CA TYR A 55 -8.41 12.28 9.23
C TYR A 55 -7.85 13.64 9.64
N ASN A 56 -8.40 14.74 9.10
CA ASN A 56 -7.88 16.10 9.29
C ASN A 56 -6.36 16.22 9.07
N ALA A 57 -5.85 15.55 8.02
CA ALA A 57 -4.44 15.46 7.63
C ALA A 57 -3.50 14.65 8.56
N PHE A 58 -3.98 14.16 9.71
CA PHE A 58 -3.24 13.26 10.59
C PHE A 58 -3.49 11.80 10.21
N ARG A 59 -2.50 10.91 10.46
CA ARG A 59 -2.69 9.47 10.25
C ARG A 59 -3.80 8.98 11.17
N SER A 60 -4.74 8.22 10.61
CA SER A 60 -5.87 7.68 11.36
C SER A 60 -6.02 6.19 11.13
N ALA A 61 -6.71 5.53 12.05
CA ALA A 61 -7.20 4.17 11.88
C ALA A 61 -8.69 4.18 12.20
N ASP A 62 -9.52 3.75 11.25
CA ASP A 62 -10.97 3.71 11.44
C ASP A 62 -11.35 2.44 12.20
N LEU A 63 -12.17 2.60 13.24
CA LEU A 63 -12.73 1.51 14.03
C LEU A 63 -14.24 1.47 13.80
N ASN A 64 -14.74 0.30 13.39
CA ASN A 64 -16.17 0.07 13.22
C ASN A 64 -16.63 -1.00 14.21
N GLY A 65 -17.74 -0.74 14.89
CA GLY A 65 -18.32 -1.64 15.87
C GLY A 65 -19.78 -1.30 16.17
N ASN A 66 -20.47 -2.20 16.85
CA ASN A 66 -21.86 -2.03 17.26
C ASN A 66 -22.00 -2.26 18.77
N ALA A 67 -23.05 -1.68 19.36
CA ALA A 67 -23.41 -1.98 20.74
C ALA A 67 -23.82 -3.45 20.88
N ALA A 68 -23.42 -4.07 21.99
CA ALA A 68 -23.90 -5.40 22.35
C ALA A 68 -25.42 -5.35 22.64
N PRO A 69 -26.14 -6.48 22.47
CA PRO A 69 -27.57 -6.54 22.82
C PRO A 69 -27.82 -6.08 24.26
N GLY A 70 -28.81 -5.23 24.45
CA GLY A 70 -29.15 -4.67 25.77
C GLY A 70 -28.39 -3.40 26.16
N TYR A 71 -27.48 -2.92 25.31
CA TYR A 71 -26.77 -1.65 25.51
C TYR A 71 -27.09 -0.64 24.41
N SER A 72 -27.03 0.64 24.77
CA SER A 72 -27.13 1.76 23.84
C SER A 72 -25.83 2.00 23.08
N SER A 73 -25.92 2.72 21.97
CA SER A 73 -24.74 3.19 21.22
C SER A 73 -23.86 4.12 22.06
N GLY A 74 -24.45 4.94 22.94
CA GLY A 74 -23.72 5.83 23.83
C GLY A 74 -22.88 5.06 24.86
N GLU A 75 -23.43 3.97 25.43
CA GLU A 75 -22.69 3.09 26.34
C GLU A 75 -21.54 2.37 25.63
N ALA A 76 -21.78 1.89 24.41
CA ALA A 76 -20.72 1.29 23.58
C ALA A 76 -19.61 2.29 23.24
N GLN A 77 -19.98 3.54 22.92
CA GLN A 77 -19.03 4.62 22.65
C GLN A 77 -18.20 4.95 23.90
N ALA A 78 -18.85 5.09 25.06
CA ALA A 78 -18.15 5.37 26.31
C ALA A 78 -17.17 4.25 26.68
N ALA A 79 -17.56 2.98 26.45
CA ALA A 79 -16.71 1.83 26.69
C ALA A 79 -15.47 1.81 25.79
N ILE A 80 -15.63 2.04 24.48
CA ILE A 80 -14.48 2.08 23.56
C ILE A 80 -13.57 3.28 23.86
N THR A 81 -14.11 4.46 24.17
CA THR A 81 -13.30 5.63 24.56
C THR A 81 -12.44 5.33 25.78
N LYS A 82 -13.02 4.71 26.82
CA LYS A 82 -12.25 4.32 28.01
C LYS A 82 -11.08 3.39 27.68
N ILE A 83 -11.30 2.38 26.84
CA ILE A 83 -10.24 1.44 26.44
C ILE A 83 -9.13 2.18 25.68
N LEU A 84 -9.49 3.09 24.77
CA LEU A 84 -8.52 3.85 23.99
C LEU A 84 -7.67 4.76 24.89
N ASP A 85 -8.27 5.43 25.88
CA ASP A 85 -7.56 6.28 26.83
C ASP A 85 -6.56 5.48 27.70
N GLU A 86 -6.89 4.22 28.03
CA GLU A 86 -6.04 3.35 28.86
C GLU A 86 -4.94 2.62 28.07
N THR A 87 -5.15 2.35 26.78
CA THR A 87 -4.30 1.43 26.00
C THR A 87 -3.46 2.11 24.93
N LEU A 88 -3.84 3.30 24.46
CA LEU A 88 -3.09 3.99 23.44
C LEU A 88 -1.80 4.60 24.02
N PRO A 89 -0.68 4.52 23.29
CA PRO A 89 0.55 5.19 23.70
C PRO A 89 0.36 6.72 23.65
N PRO A 90 1.13 7.48 24.44
CA PRO A 90 1.16 8.93 24.31
C PRO A 90 1.59 9.32 22.90
N GLY A 91 0.83 10.22 22.26
CA GLY A 91 1.00 10.63 20.87
C GLY A 91 0.48 12.03 20.61
#